data_AF-A0AAE4V5R1-F1
#
_entry.id   AF-A0AAE4V5R1-F1
#
_cell.length_a   1.000
_cell.length_b   1.000
_cell.length_c   1.000
_cell.angle_alpha   90.00
_cell.angle_beta   90.00
_cell.angle_gamma   90.00
#
_symmetry.space_group_name_H-M   'P 1'
#
loop_
_entity.id
_entity.type
_entity.pdbx_description
1 polymer ?
#
loop_
_entity_poly.entity_id
_entity_poly.type
_entity_poly.pdbx_seq_one_letter_code
_entity_poly.pdbx_strand_id
1 'polypeptide(L)'
;MSYRVVEWSTGTVGRHAIAGIEARDDLELVGVWVSNPDKVGKDAGELAGLDRELGVRATDDKAALLALKPDCIVHTSMTDDRIFEAVEELISFLEAGVNVVSSGPVLLQYPIGVVPADLVDRIRRAGEQGGASLHVNGIDPGFANDVLPLAMTSLSQRIDEVRCYEIADYSTYYQPVVMRDIFGFGKPLDETPMLFQPGVLSLAWGSVVRQIAAGLDITLDEPL
;
A
#
# COMPACT_ATOMS: atom_id res chain seq x y z
N MET A 1 8.69 2.91 25.21
CA MET A 1 9.21 1.77 24.43
C MET A 1 9.05 2.17 22.98
N SER A 2 10.09 2.08 22.15
CA SER A 2 10.04 2.48 20.74
C SER A 2 9.96 1.25 19.86
N TYR A 3 9.17 1.30 18.79
CA TYR A 3 9.07 0.25 17.78
C TYR A 3 10.14 0.45 16.71
N ARG A 4 10.86 -0.63 16.39
CA ARG A 4 11.92 -0.65 15.38
C ARG A 4 11.31 -0.79 14.00
N VAL A 5 11.44 0.23 13.16
CA VAL A 5 10.81 0.30 11.85
C VAL A 5 11.84 0.27 10.73
N VAL A 6 11.59 -0.54 9.71
CA VAL A 6 12.29 -0.47 8.43
C VAL A 6 11.39 0.18 7.39
N GLU A 7 11.88 1.21 6.72
CA GLU A 7 11.23 1.74 5.52
C GLU A 7 11.64 0.91 4.30
N TRP A 8 10.68 0.51 3.48
CA TRP A 8 10.93 -0.29 2.29
C TRP A 8 10.52 0.43 1.01
N SER A 9 11.53 0.86 0.26
CA SER A 9 11.49 1.81 -0.87
C SER A 9 11.42 3.28 -0.48
N THR A 10 12.01 4.15 -1.32
CA THR A 10 12.12 5.60 -1.08
C THR A 10 11.56 6.41 -2.24
N GLY A 11 10.41 5.97 -2.75
CA GLY A 11 9.65 6.66 -3.78
C GLY A 11 8.87 7.87 -3.22
N THR A 12 7.86 8.32 -3.95
CA THR A 12 7.03 9.46 -3.54
C THR A 12 6.40 9.28 -2.16
N VAL A 13 5.90 8.08 -1.86
CA VAL A 13 5.32 7.75 -0.55
C VAL A 13 6.42 7.51 0.48
N GLY A 14 7.44 6.71 0.17
CA GLY A 14 8.48 6.32 1.13
C GLY A 14 9.26 7.48 1.75
N ARG A 15 9.51 8.57 1.01
CA ARG A 15 10.12 9.78 1.61
C ARG A 15 9.25 10.39 2.73
N HIS A 16 7.93 10.38 2.55
CA HIS A 16 6.98 10.89 3.54
C HIS A 16 6.85 9.92 4.72
N ALA A 17 6.94 8.61 4.45
CA ALA A 17 6.98 7.59 5.49
C ALA A 17 8.23 7.74 6.38
N ILE A 18 9.43 7.93 5.82
CA ILE A 18 10.66 8.21 6.60
C ILE A 18 10.47 9.43 7.50
N ALA A 19 9.98 10.54 6.93
CA ALA A 19 9.74 11.76 7.70
C ALA A 19 8.71 11.54 8.82
N GLY A 20 7.67 10.72 8.58
CA GLY A 20 6.66 10.37 9.57
C GLY A 20 7.17 9.47 10.69
N ILE A 21 8.05 8.52 10.38
CA ILE A 21 8.72 7.66 11.36
C ILE A 21 9.61 8.51 12.27
N GLU A 22 10.46 9.36 11.69
CA GLU A 22 11.37 10.25 12.43
C GLU A 22 10.63 11.26 13.32
N ALA A 23 9.43 11.68 12.93
CA ALA A 23 8.65 12.65 13.70
C ALA A 23 8.00 12.07 14.97
N ARG A 24 8.17 10.77 15.24
CA ARG A 24 7.48 10.05 16.31
C ARG A 24 8.45 9.42 17.30
N ASP A 25 8.40 9.87 18.56
CA ASP A 25 9.25 9.37 19.65
C ASP A 25 9.00 7.89 20.01
N ASP A 26 7.88 7.32 19.58
CA ASP A 26 7.54 5.92 19.77
C ASP A 26 7.95 5.00 18.62
N LEU A 27 8.60 5.54 17.58
CA LEU A 27 9.17 4.80 16.45
C LEU A 27 10.68 5.06 16.34
N GLU A 28 11.43 4.08 15.86
CA GLU A 28 12.87 4.16 15.60
C GLU A 28 13.11 3.67 14.17
N LEU A 29 13.61 4.52 13.27
CA LEU A 29 14.02 4.08 11.94
C LEU A 29 15.34 3.30 12.06
N VAL A 30 15.31 1.99 11.83
CA VAL A 30 16.48 1.12 12.00
C VAL A 30 17.12 0.71 10.68
N GLY A 31 16.42 0.88 9.56
CA GLY A 31 16.93 0.54 8.24
C GLY A 31 16.05 1.06 7.12
N VAL A 32 16.65 1.19 5.94
CA VAL A 32 15.97 1.63 4.71
C VAL A 32 16.36 0.72 3.56
N TRP A 33 15.37 0.12 2.90
CA TRP A 33 15.59 -0.65 1.68
C TRP A 33 15.45 0.22 0.43
N VAL A 34 16.32 0.01 -0.55
CA VAL A 34 16.22 0.64 -1.88
C VAL A 34 16.44 -0.37 -2.99
N SER A 35 15.68 -0.24 -4.08
CA SER A 35 15.86 -1.04 -5.30
C SER A 35 16.86 -0.43 -6.29
N ASN A 36 17.06 0.89 -6.25
CA ASN A 36 18.00 1.57 -7.14
C ASN A 36 19.42 1.56 -6.52
N PRO A 37 20.42 0.94 -7.17
CA PRO A 37 21.79 0.90 -6.69
C PRO A 37 22.39 2.28 -6.40
N ASP A 38 21.99 3.33 -7.12
CA ASP A 38 22.47 4.70 -6.92
C ASP A 38 22.06 5.30 -5.56
N LYS A 39 21.09 4.67 -4.89
CA LYS A 39 20.62 5.06 -3.55
C LYS A 39 21.29 4.26 -2.43
N VAL A 40 22.01 3.18 -2.73
CA VAL A 40 22.69 2.38 -1.70
C VAL A 40 23.77 3.23 -1.02
N GLY A 41 23.82 3.15 0.31
CA GLY A 41 24.75 3.90 1.15
C GLY A 41 24.36 5.36 1.43
N LYS A 42 23.34 5.90 0.73
CA LYS A 42 22.79 7.23 1.02
C LYS A 42 22.05 7.26 2.33
N ASP A 43 22.05 8.40 2.98
CA ASP A 43 21.37 8.59 4.27
C ASP A 43 19.84 8.71 4.06
N ALA A 44 19.07 8.14 4.98
CA ALA A 44 17.62 8.19 4.97
C ALA A 44 17.06 9.62 4.96
N GLY A 45 17.72 10.56 5.67
CA GLY A 45 17.34 11.97 5.68
C GLY A 45 17.52 12.64 4.32
N GLU A 46 18.61 12.33 3.61
CA GLU A 46 18.81 12.78 2.21
C GLU A 46 17.70 12.22 1.31
N LEU A 47 17.44 10.91 1.40
CA LEU A 47 16.42 10.25 0.58
C LEU A 47 15.00 10.74 0.88
N ALA A 48 14.75 11.18 2.11
CA ALA A 48 13.49 11.77 2.53
C ALA A 48 13.37 13.26 2.18
N GLY A 49 14.46 13.91 1.76
CA GLY A 49 14.49 15.36 1.49
C GLY A 49 14.44 16.21 2.77
N LEU A 50 14.99 15.71 3.87
CA LEU A 50 15.13 16.45 5.13
C LEU A 50 16.41 17.30 5.10
N ASP A 51 16.42 18.41 5.84
CA ASP A 51 17.59 19.30 5.97
C ASP A 51 18.70 18.74 6.91
N ARG A 52 18.67 17.44 7.22
CA ARG A 52 19.64 16.75 8.09
C ARG A 52 19.76 15.27 7.75
N GLU A 53 20.89 14.68 8.10
CA GLU A 53 21.06 13.22 8.10
C GLU A 53 20.38 12.60 9.33
N LEU A 54 19.88 11.37 9.17
CA LEU A 54 19.29 10.54 10.22
C LEU A 54 20.27 9.47 10.73
N GLY A 55 21.41 9.28 10.07
CA GLY A 55 22.42 8.28 10.43
C GLY A 55 22.07 6.86 10.00
N VAL A 56 21.01 6.67 9.20
CA VAL A 56 20.54 5.38 8.70
C VAL A 56 20.85 5.29 7.21
N ARG A 57 21.81 4.44 6.83
CA ARG A 57 22.21 4.26 5.44
C ARG A 57 21.32 3.23 4.75
N ALA A 58 20.83 3.57 3.56
CA ALA A 58 20.03 2.67 2.75
C ALA A 58 20.86 1.50 2.19
N THR A 59 20.21 0.34 2.02
CA THR A 59 20.81 -0.88 1.47
C THR A 59 19.83 -1.56 0.53
N ASP A 60 20.32 -2.36 -0.41
CA ASP A 60 19.54 -3.29 -1.22
C ASP A 60 19.53 -4.72 -0.63
N ASP A 61 20.28 -4.95 0.45
CA ASP A 61 20.36 -6.23 1.15
C ASP A 61 19.15 -6.45 2.09
N LYS A 62 18.18 -7.21 1.57
CA LYS A 62 16.97 -7.63 2.31
C LYS A 62 17.30 -8.43 3.57
N ALA A 63 18.29 -9.30 3.52
CA ALA A 63 18.64 -10.18 4.64
C ALA A 63 19.28 -9.38 5.78
N ALA A 64 20.13 -8.40 5.46
CA ALA A 64 20.68 -7.48 6.44
C ALA A 64 19.58 -6.71 7.19
N LEU A 65 18.54 -6.24 6.48
CA LEU A 65 17.42 -5.52 7.11
C LEU A 65 16.57 -6.42 7.99
N LEU A 66 16.28 -7.65 7.58
CA LEU A 66 15.56 -8.61 8.42
C LEU A 66 16.40 -9.03 9.65
N ALA A 67 17.73 -9.10 9.53
CA ALA A 67 18.62 -9.39 10.66
C ALA A 67 18.61 -8.30 11.75
N LEU A 68 18.16 -7.08 11.43
CA LEU A 68 17.92 -6.02 12.41
C LEU A 68 16.74 -6.31 13.34
N LYS A 69 15.93 -7.34 13.01
CA LYS A 69 14.70 -7.74 13.73
C LYS A 69 13.77 -6.55 13.94
N PRO A 70 13.28 -5.91 12.85
CA PRO A 70 12.32 -4.83 12.98
C PRO A 70 11.00 -5.36 13.56
N ASP A 71 10.34 -4.52 14.34
CA ASP A 71 8.97 -4.78 14.81
C ASP A 71 7.97 -4.59 13.65
N CYS A 72 8.27 -3.68 12.72
CA CYS A 72 7.44 -3.41 11.57
C CYS A 72 8.24 -2.98 10.32
N ILE A 73 7.77 -3.38 9.15
CA ILE A 73 8.16 -2.81 7.86
C ILE A 73 7.05 -1.89 7.36
N VAL A 74 7.41 -0.66 6.99
CA VAL A 74 6.56 0.24 6.22
C VAL A 74 6.91 0.03 4.75
N HIS A 75 6.02 -0.63 4.01
CA HIS A 75 6.22 -1.04 2.64
C HIS A 75 5.57 -0.07 1.65
N THR A 76 6.40 0.71 0.94
CA THR A 76 5.94 1.76 0.01
C THR A 76 6.44 1.55 -1.42
N SER A 77 6.83 0.33 -1.77
CA SER A 77 7.25 -0.02 -3.12
C SER A 77 6.09 0.05 -4.12
N MET A 78 6.42 0.29 -5.39
CA MET A 78 5.49 0.07 -6.49
C MET A 78 5.06 -1.40 -6.53
N THR A 79 3.75 -1.64 -6.62
CA THR A 79 3.17 -3.00 -6.66
C THR A 79 2.32 -3.28 -7.89
N ASP A 80 1.84 -2.25 -8.60
CA ASP A 80 0.79 -2.39 -9.61
C ASP A 80 1.24 -3.17 -10.87
N ASP A 81 2.55 -3.20 -11.12
CA ASP A 81 3.18 -3.92 -12.21
C ASP A 81 3.73 -5.30 -11.81
N ARG A 82 3.69 -5.64 -10.51
CA ARG A 82 4.31 -6.84 -9.92
C ARG A 82 3.50 -7.42 -8.76
N ILE A 83 2.18 -7.42 -8.91
CA ILE A 83 1.21 -7.71 -7.84
C ILE A 83 1.53 -9.04 -7.13
N PHE A 84 1.78 -10.11 -7.90
CA PHE A 84 2.07 -11.42 -7.33
C PHE A 84 3.42 -11.42 -6.61
N GLU A 85 4.48 -10.86 -7.19
CA GLU A 85 5.77 -10.77 -6.49
C GLU A 85 5.68 -9.94 -5.21
N ALA A 86 4.88 -8.87 -5.21
CA ALA A 86 4.64 -8.05 -4.03
C ALA A 86 3.90 -8.85 -2.94
N VAL A 87 2.89 -9.66 -3.29
CA VAL A 87 2.19 -10.50 -2.31
C VAL A 87 3.13 -11.56 -1.71
N GLU A 88 3.97 -12.18 -2.52
CA GLU A 88 5.01 -13.11 -2.04
C GLU A 88 6.01 -12.44 -1.08
N GLU A 89 6.42 -11.21 -1.41
CA GLU A 89 7.30 -10.40 -0.56
C GLU A 89 6.64 -10.10 0.80
N LEU A 90 5.38 -9.66 0.81
CA LEU A 90 4.62 -9.43 2.04
C LEU A 90 4.45 -10.71 2.87
N ILE A 91 4.13 -11.85 2.24
CA ILE A 91 4.04 -13.16 2.92
C ILE A 91 5.37 -13.51 3.58
N SER A 92 6.50 -13.31 2.89
CA SER A 92 7.81 -13.63 3.44
C SER A 92 8.16 -12.81 4.70
N PHE A 93 7.72 -11.56 4.78
CA PHE A 93 7.90 -10.72 5.98
C PHE A 93 7.04 -11.22 7.15
N LEU A 94 5.80 -11.61 6.87
CA LEU A 94 4.92 -12.20 7.87
C LEU A 94 5.49 -13.50 8.42
N GLU A 95 5.97 -14.40 7.56
CA GLU A 95 6.62 -15.65 7.98
C GLU A 95 7.90 -15.41 8.81
N ALA A 96 8.60 -14.29 8.57
CA ALA A 96 9.73 -13.86 9.38
C ALA A 96 9.33 -13.24 10.73
N GLY A 97 8.03 -13.13 11.02
CA GLY A 97 7.50 -12.57 12.26
C GLY A 97 7.53 -11.04 12.33
N VAL A 98 7.56 -10.37 11.18
CA VAL A 98 7.62 -8.91 11.08
C VAL A 98 6.26 -8.37 10.66
N ASN A 99 5.71 -7.41 11.44
CA ASN A 99 4.46 -6.75 11.05
C ASN A 99 4.69 -5.89 9.81
N VAL A 100 3.68 -5.75 8.96
CA VAL A 100 3.81 -4.95 7.73
C VAL A 100 2.63 -4.01 7.60
N VAL A 101 2.92 -2.73 7.43
CA VAL A 101 1.97 -1.76 6.88
C VAL A 101 2.39 -1.45 5.46
N SER A 102 1.46 -1.50 4.50
CA SER A 102 1.80 -1.34 3.08
C SER A 102 0.85 -0.40 2.36
N SER A 103 1.38 0.38 1.42
CA SER A 103 0.56 1.20 0.51
C SER A 103 0.00 0.41 -0.69
N GLY A 104 0.31 -0.88 -0.80
CA GLY A 104 -0.19 -1.76 -1.85
C GLY A 104 0.22 -3.22 -1.67
N PRO A 105 -0.24 -4.15 -2.52
CA PRO A 105 -1.15 -3.93 -3.64
C PRO A 105 -2.58 -3.56 -3.20
N VAL A 106 -3.24 -2.67 -3.95
CA VAL A 106 -4.55 -2.10 -3.58
C VAL A 106 -5.66 -3.15 -3.37
N LEU A 107 -5.59 -4.28 -4.06
CA LEU A 107 -6.52 -5.41 -3.89
C LEU A 107 -6.46 -6.06 -2.49
N LEU A 108 -5.39 -5.84 -1.72
CA LEU A 108 -5.26 -6.33 -0.34
C LEU A 108 -5.83 -5.36 0.70
N GLN A 109 -6.28 -4.17 0.31
CA GLN A 109 -6.91 -3.22 1.23
C GLN A 109 -8.20 -3.82 1.85
N TYR A 110 -9.00 -4.49 1.03
CA TYR A 110 -10.11 -5.33 1.45
C TYR A 110 -10.21 -6.54 0.50
N PRO A 111 -9.50 -7.65 0.78
CA PRO A 111 -9.30 -8.72 -0.20
C PRO A 111 -10.50 -9.66 -0.35
N ILE A 112 -11.46 -9.61 0.58
CA ILE A 112 -12.58 -10.55 0.63
C ILE A 112 -13.50 -10.34 -0.57
N GLY A 113 -13.63 -11.35 -1.42
CA GLY A 113 -14.42 -11.29 -2.65
C GLY A 113 -13.75 -10.53 -3.80
N VAL A 114 -12.51 -10.07 -3.62
CA VAL A 114 -11.69 -9.42 -4.67
C VAL A 114 -10.66 -10.39 -5.23
N VAL A 115 -9.98 -11.12 -4.33
CA VAL A 115 -8.97 -12.11 -4.70
C VAL A 115 -9.43 -13.53 -4.38
N PRO A 116 -8.80 -14.57 -4.97
CA PRO A 116 -9.06 -15.96 -4.60
C PRO A 116 -8.93 -16.21 -3.09
N ALA A 117 -9.86 -16.97 -2.53
CA ALA A 117 -9.91 -17.22 -1.08
C ALA A 117 -8.65 -17.94 -0.55
N ASP A 118 -8.02 -18.78 -1.37
CA ASP A 118 -6.77 -19.48 -1.04
C ASP A 118 -5.59 -18.50 -0.88
N LEU A 119 -5.59 -17.39 -1.62
CA LEU A 119 -4.59 -16.33 -1.43
C LEU A 119 -4.75 -15.65 -0.07
N VAL A 120 -6.00 -15.32 0.30
CA VAL A 120 -6.30 -14.72 1.61
C VAL A 120 -5.91 -15.68 2.74
N ASP A 121 -6.24 -16.96 2.60
CA ASP A 121 -5.89 -18.00 3.57
C ASP A 121 -4.37 -18.15 3.72
N ARG A 122 -3.62 -18.06 2.62
CA ARG A 122 -2.15 -18.13 2.66
C ARG A 122 -1.54 -16.95 3.41
N ILE A 123 -2.01 -15.73 3.15
CA ILE A 123 -1.58 -14.53 3.90
C ILE A 123 -1.92 -14.67 5.38
N ARG A 124 -3.13 -15.15 5.70
CA ARG A 124 -3.56 -15.38 7.09
C ARG A 124 -2.65 -16.38 7.80
N ARG A 125 -2.38 -17.52 7.18
CA ARG A 125 -1.48 -18.55 7.75
C ARG A 125 -0.07 -18.03 7.97
N ALA A 126 0.46 -17.23 7.05
CA ALA A 126 1.78 -16.61 7.21
C ALA A 126 1.82 -15.70 8.45
N GLY A 127 0.81 -14.85 8.63
CA GLY A 127 0.67 -14.00 9.82
C GLY A 127 0.54 -14.82 11.12
N GLU A 128 -0.29 -15.87 11.11
CA GLU A 128 -0.45 -16.78 12.26
C GLU A 128 0.85 -17.51 12.62
N GLN A 129 1.61 -17.99 11.63
CA GLN A 129 2.85 -18.72 11.83
C GLN A 129 3.97 -17.82 12.36
N GLY A 130 4.11 -16.62 11.82
CA GLY A 130 5.12 -15.66 12.28
C GLY A 130 4.71 -14.87 13.53
N GLY A 131 3.43 -14.88 13.91
CA GLY A 131 2.91 -14.00 14.96
C GLY A 131 2.90 -12.54 14.54
N ALA A 132 2.65 -12.27 13.26
CA ALA A 132 2.71 -10.96 12.63
C ALA A 132 1.40 -10.57 11.96
N SER A 133 1.22 -9.27 11.72
CA SER A 133 0.05 -8.70 11.07
C SER A 133 0.39 -7.97 9.77
N LEU A 134 -0.54 -7.97 8.83
CA LEU A 134 -0.48 -7.18 7.60
C LEU A 134 -1.64 -6.19 7.58
N HIS A 135 -1.34 -4.93 7.31
CA HIS A 135 -2.34 -3.88 7.06
C HIS A 135 -2.01 -3.16 5.75
N VAL A 136 -2.87 -3.31 4.75
CA VAL A 136 -2.69 -2.62 3.46
C VAL A 136 -3.68 -1.47 3.37
N ASN A 137 -3.19 -0.25 3.17
CA ASN A 137 -4.01 0.96 3.21
C ASN A 137 -3.32 2.13 2.48
N GLY A 138 -4.10 3.07 1.96
CA GLY A 138 -3.65 4.33 1.40
C GLY A 138 -4.74 5.40 1.51
N ILE A 139 -4.55 6.53 0.81
CA ILE A 139 -5.61 7.53 0.73
C ILE A 139 -6.79 7.03 -0.11
N ASP A 140 -6.49 6.39 -1.24
CA ASP A 140 -7.42 5.73 -2.15
C ASP A 140 -6.71 4.49 -2.74
N PRO A 141 -7.16 3.26 -2.40
CA PRO A 141 -8.13 2.91 -1.38
C PRO A 141 -7.53 2.94 0.04
N GLY A 142 -8.34 3.22 1.07
CA GLY A 142 -7.97 3.03 2.48
C GLY A 142 -8.42 4.13 3.46
N PHE A 143 -8.81 5.31 2.95
CA PHE A 143 -9.41 6.35 3.78
C PHE A 143 -10.48 7.17 3.05
N ALA A 144 -10.11 7.87 1.99
CA ALA A 144 -10.94 8.93 1.38
C ALA A 144 -12.20 8.36 0.73
N ASN A 145 -12.11 7.16 0.16
CA ASN A 145 -13.19 6.52 -0.57
C ASN A 145 -13.84 5.34 0.16
N ASP A 146 -13.33 4.90 1.32
CA ASP A 146 -13.93 3.82 2.14
C ASP A 146 -14.22 4.23 3.60
N VAL A 147 -13.20 4.41 4.46
CA VAL A 147 -13.36 4.66 5.90
C VAL A 147 -14.11 5.96 6.16
N LEU A 148 -13.73 7.04 5.48
CA LEU A 148 -14.37 8.35 5.63
C LEU A 148 -15.86 8.31 5.24
N PRO A 149 -16.25 7.86 4.03
CA PRO A 149 -17.67 7.80 3.67
C PRO A 149 -18.44 6.83 4.58
N LEU A 150 -17.85 5.69 4.96
CA LEU A 150 -18.47 4.76 5.92
C LEU A 150 -18.73 5.43 7.27
N ALA A 151 -17.74 6.15 7.83
CA ALA A 151 -17.92 6.89 9.07
C ALA A 151 -19.01 7.97 8.96
N MET A 152 -19.08 8.68 7.83
CA MET A 152 -20.13 9.68 7.58
C MET A 152 -21.53 9.07 7.54
N THR A 153 -21.68 7.81 7.12
CA THR A 153 -22.99 7.14 7.13
C THR A 153 -23.62 7.02 8.52
N SER A 154 -22.82 7.03 9.59
CA SER A 154 -23.31 6.98 10.97
C SER A 154 -24.19 8.16 11.37
N LEU A 155 -24.15 9.26 10.59
CA LEU A 155 -24.96 10.46 10.79
C LEU A 155 -26.31 10.42 10.06
N SER A 156 -26.59 9.33 9.34
CA SER A 156 -27.79 9.17 8.50
C SER A 156 -28.78 8.20 9.14
N GLN A 157 -30.07 8.57 9.16
CA GLN A 157 -31.15 7.65 9.55
C GLN A 157 -31.56 6.70 8.41
N ARG A 158 -31.30 7.10 7.17
CA ARG A 158 -31.57 6.35 5.94
C ARG A 158 -30.49 6.70 4.92
N ILE A 159 -29.98 5.69 4.22
CA ILE A 159 -28.95 5.84 3.18
C ILE A 159 -29.56 5.33 1.87
N ASP A 160 -29.73 6.22 0.90
CA ASP A 160 -30.20 5.85 -0.45
C ASP A 160 -29.03 5.68 -1.43
N GLU A 161 -27.94 6.44 -1.24
CA GLU A 161 -26.73 6.39 -2.06
C GLU A 161 -25.49 6.77 -1.23
N VAL A 162 -24.39 6.03 -1.44
CA VAL A 162 -23.05 6.45 -1.03
C VAL A 162 -22.25 6.63 -2.32
N ARG A 163 -21.73 7.85 -2.54
CA ARG A 163 -21.02 8.22 -3.76
C ARG A 163 -19.73 8.95 -3.40
N CYS A 164 -18.62 8.40 -3.85
CA CYS A 164 -17.28 8.91 -3.60
C CYS A 164 -16.63 9.32 -4.93
N TYR A 165 -15.93 10.45 -4.93
CA TYR A 165 -15.13 10.89 -6.08
C TYR A 165 -13.73 11.25 -5.61
N GLU A 166 -12.73 10.65 -6.23
CA GLU A 166 -11.36 11.11 -6.14
C GLU A 166 -11.04 11.97 -7.36
N ILE A 167 -10.51 13.16 -7.12
CA ILE A 167 -10.04 14.08 -8.17
C ILE A 167 -8.64 14.53 -7.76
N ALA A 168 -7.63 14.04 -8.48
CA ALA A 168 -6.23 14.29 -8.18
C ALA A 168 -5.52 15.03 -9.32
N ASP A 169 -4.55 15.87 -8.95
CA ASP A 169 -3.61 16.47 -9.90
C ASP A 169 -2.35 15.60 -10.00
N TYR A 170 -2.14 14.99 -11.17
CA TYR A 170 -0.97 14.17 -11.47
C TYR A 170 0.21 14.95 -12.05
N SER A 171 0.12 16.28 -12.18
CA SER A 171 1.20 17.12 -12.72
C SER A 171 2.50 17.02 -11.91
N THR A 172 2.40 16.70 -10.63
CA THR A 172 3.54 16.57 -9.70
C THR A 172 3.80 15.15 -9.21
N TYR A 173 3.02 14.15 -9.66
CA TYR A 173 3.13 12.77 -9.20
C TYR A 173 3.67 11.87 -10.31
N TYR A 174 4.99 11.61 -10.26
CA TYR A 174 5.66 10.82 -11.30
C TYR A 174 5.36 9.32 -11.18
N GLN A 175 4.38 8.85 -11.94
CA GLN A 175 4.04 7.43 -12.09
C GLN A 175 3.79 7.08 -13.57
N PRO A 176 4.85 7.00 -14.40
CA PRO A 176 4.69 6.86 -15.85
C PRO A 176 3.98 5.56 -16.25
N VAL A 177 4.23 4.45 -15.55
CA VAL A 177 3.57 3.16 -15.83
C VAL A 177 2.07 3.26 -15.58
N VAL A 178 1.65 3.77 -14.41
CA VAL A 178 0.22 3.93 -14.10
C VAL A 178 -0.43 4.93 -15.05
N MET A 179 0.15 6.12 -15.22
CA MET A 179 -0.45 7.18 -16.02
C MET A 179 -0.52 6.81 -17.50
N ARG A 180 0.57 6.31 -18.08
CA ARG A 180 0.63 6.01 -19.50
C ARG A 180 0.07 4.63 -19.80
N ASP A 181 0.64 3.59 -19.21
CA ASP A 181 0.40 2.21 -19.64
C ASP A 181 -0.93 1.67 -19.12
N ILE A 182 -1.29 2.01 -17.88
CA ILE A 182 -2.54 1.58 -17.25
C ILE A 182 -3.69 2.51 -17.64
N PHE A 183 -3.58 3.82 -17.38
CA PHE A 183 -4.65 4.80 -17.57
C PHE A 183 -4.76 5.30 -19.02
N GLY A 184 -3.70 5.19 -19.83
CA GLY A 184 -3.73 5.57 -21.25
C GLY A 184 -3.34 7.02 -21.55
N PHE A 185 -2.88 7.79 -20.58
CA PHE A 185 -2.50 9.18 -20.84
C PHE A 185 -1.35 9.26 -21.86
N GLY A 186 -1.56 10.07 -22.89
CA GLY A 186 -0.59 10.26 -23.99
C GLY A 186 -0.59 9.15 -25.05
N LYS A 187 -1.50 8.17 -24.97
CA LYS A 187 -1.71 7.16 -26.01
C LYS A 187 -2.69 7.63 -27.11
N PRO A 188 -2.73 6.98 -28.28
CA PRO A 188 -3.73 7.28 -29.33
C PRO A 188 -5.17 7.15 -28.84
N LEU A 189 -6.08 7.97 -29.38
CA LEU A 189 -7.50 8.00 -28.96
C LEU A 189 -8.28 6.73 -29.34
N ASP A 190 -7.78 5.94 -30.27
CA ASP A 190 -8.34 4.66 -30.70
C ASP A 190 -7.78 3.46 -29.91
N GLU A 191 -6.84 3.69 -28.98
CA GLU A 191 -6.33 2.67 -28.08
C GLU A 191 -7.19 2.58 -26.81
N THR A 192 -7.71 1.38 -26.51
CA THR A 192 -8.37 1.12 -25.24
C THR A 192 -7.31 0.87 -24.14
N PRO A 193 -7.17 1.75 -23.14
CA PRO A 193 -6.21 1.56 -22.06
C PRO A 193 -6.55 0.34 -21.20
N MET A 194 -5.53 -0.16 -20.48
CA MET A 194 -5.69 -1.32 -19.60
C MET A 194 -6.79 -1.09 -18.55
N LEU A 195 -6.90 0.14 -18.04
CA LEU A 195 -7.93 0.54 -17.07
C LEU A 195 -9.35 0.21 -17.54
N PHE A 196 -9.65 0.33 -18.84
CA PHE A 196 -10.97 0.06 -19.40
C PHE A 196 -11.14 -1.38 -19.88
N GLN A 197 -10.15 -2.26 -19.69
CA GLN A 197 -10.33 -3.67 -19.95
C GLN A 197 -11.34 -4.27 -18.94
N PRO A 198 -12.21 -5.20 -19.37
CA PRO A 198 -13.20 -5.79 -18.49
C PRO A 198 -12.60 -6.35 -17.19
N GLY A 199 -13.19 -5.98 -16.05
CA GLY A 199 -12.79 -6.44 -14.71
C GLY A 199 -11.61 -5.70 -14.08
N VAL A 200 -10.87 -4.85 -14.80
CA VAL A 200 -9.72 -4.11 -14.24
C VAL A 200 -10.17 -3.08 -13.19
N LEU A 201 -11.25 -2.34 -13.46
CA LEU A 201 -11.83 -1.41 -12.48
C LEU A 201 -12.33 -2.15 -11.24
N SER A 202 -13.04 -3.26 -11.41
CA SER A 202 -13.55 -4.07 -10.29
C SER A 202 -12.39 -4.68 -9.48
N LEU A 203 -11.26 -5.02 -10.10
CA LEU A 203 -10.06 -5.49 -9.40
C LEU A 203 -9.39 -4.37 -8.58
N ALA A 204 -9.31 -3.16 -9.14
CA ALA A 204 -8.59 -2.04 -8.52
C ALA A 204 -9.41 -1.30 -7.45
N TRP A 205 -10.72 -1.08 -7.68
CA TRP A 205 -11.62 -0.34 -6.77
C TRP A 205 -12.75 -1.18 -6.16
N GLY A 206 -12.89 -2.46 -6.55
CA GLY A 206 -13.93 -3.32 -5.97
C GLY A 206 -13.74 -3.56 -4.47
N SER A 207 -12.50 -3.53 -3.96
CA SER A 207 -12.20 -3.63 -2.52
C SER A 207 -12.95 -2.55 -1.71
N VAL A 208 -12.96 -1.32 -2.19
CA VAL A 208 -13.63 -0.16 -1.57
C VAL A 208 -15.13 -0.41 -1.46
N VAL A 209 -15.77 -0.77 -2.57
CA VAL A 209 -17.22 -1.02 -2.62
C VAL A 209 -17.58 -2.20 -1.71
N ARG A 210 -16.79 -3.27 -1.73
CA ARG A 210 -16.99 -4.45 -0.87
C ARG A 210 -16.78 -4.14 0.61
N GLN A 211 -15.83 -3.29 0.96
CA GLN A 211 -15.62 -2.89 2.35
C GLN A 211 -16.77 -2.03 2.87
N ILE A 212 -17.23 -1.04 2.09
CA ILE A 212 -18.41 -0.24 2.44
C ILE A 212 -19.62 -1.15 2.61
N ALA A 213 -19.81 -2.09 1.67
CA ALA A 213 -20.92 -3.04 1.74
C ALA A 213 -20.89 -3.89 3.02
N ALA A 214 -19.71 -4.43 3.37
CA ALA A 214 -19.53 -5.17 4.60
C ALA A 214 -19.74 -4.30 5.85
N GLY A 215 -19.28 -3.04 5.84
CA GLY A 215 -19.47 -2.09 6.93
C GLY A 215 -20.93 -1.68 7.15
N LEU A 216 -21.76 -1.73 6.09
CA LEU A 216 -23.19 -1.44 6.12
C LEU A 216 -24.07 -2.69 6.24
N ASP A 217 -23.48 -3.89 6.31
CA ASP A 217 -24.18 -5.18 6.31
C ASP A 217 -25.12 -5.35 5.10
N ILE A 218 -24.66 -4.96 3.91
CA ILE A 218 -25.41 -5.08 2.65
C ILE A 218 -24.78 -6.13 1.72
N THR A 219 -25.64 -6.84 1.00
CA THR A 219 -25.22 -7.74 -0.08
C THR A 219 -25.17 -6.97 -1.39
N LEU A 220 -24.06 -7.10 -2.13
CA LEU A 220 -23.91 -6.51 -3.45
C LEU A 220 -24.50 -7.44 -4.51
N ASP A 221 -25.15 -6.86 -5.52
CA ASP A 221 -25.49 -7.57 -6.75
C ASP A 221 -24.22 -7.87 -7.55
N GLU A 222 -24.19 -9.00 -8.25
CA GLU A 222 -23.03 -9.41 -9.08
C GLU A 222 -23.39 -9.40 -10.58
N PRO A 223 -22.41 -9.12 -11.46
CA PRO A 223 -21.03 -8.73 -11.17
C PRO A 223 -20.92 -7.26 -10.71
N LEU A 224 -19.89 -6.96 -9.92
CA LEU A 224 -19.40 -5.59 -9.70
C LEU A 224 -18.88 -4.93 -10.98
#